data_AF-A0A3R9WLE4-F1
#
_entry.id   AF-A0A3R9WLE4-F1
#
_cell.length_a   1.000
_cell.length_b   1.000
_cell.length_c   1.000
_cell.angle_alpha   90.00
_cell.angle_beta   90.00
_cell.angle_gamma   90.00
#
_symmetry.space_group_name_H-M   'P 1'
#
loop_
_entity.id
_entity.type
_entity.pdbx_description
1 polymer ?
#
loop_
_entity_poly.entity_id
_entity_poly.type
_entity_poly.pdbx_seq_one_letter_code
_entity_poly.pdbx_strand_id
1 'polypeptide(L)'
;MPFTLSHAAAVLPAVRRTGRGRGPLVASALVLGSFAPDAFYFLDAVVGGVMAYGDFTHSLVGVVTVDALLTAALVACWLLLREPLVALLPRGRQARVHGFVRGEAWRRERRPAALVGWFYVSAVAGSLTHVGWDSFTHMDRYGTHTFPALSAYYGPLPLYSYLQYGSSAVAAVVLAWFTVSALRRVPAGRPAPAEVPVLSRAERWGAAGLFAVCG
;
A
#
# COMPACT_ATOMS: atom_id res chain seq x y z
N MET A 1 -15.02 3.96 4.41
CA MET A 1 -13.71 3.51 3.89
C MET A 1 -13.92 2.72 2.61
N PRO A 2 -13.88 3.33 1.42
CA PRO A 2 -13.51 2.58 0.22
C PRO A 2 -12.10 1.99 0.40
N PHE A 3 -11.77 1.01 -0.42
CA PHE A 3 -10.62 0.13 -0.28
C PHE A 3 -9.28 0.90 -0.29
N THR A 4 -8.66 1.18 0.88
CA THR A 4 -7.35 1.89 1.03
C THR A 4 -6.27 1.32 0.12
N LEU A 5 -6.28 -0.01 -0.10
CA LEU A 5 -5.36 -0.68 -1.00
C LEU A 5 -5.42 -0.15 -2.45
N SER A 6 -6.56 0.43 -2.87
CA SER A 6 -6.72 1.11 -4.17
C SER A 6 -5.72 2.26 -4.37
N HIS A 7 -5.35 2.98 -3.31
CA HIS A 7 -4.46 4.14 -3.44
C HIS A 7 -3.06 3.77 -3.91
N ALA A 8 -2.63 2.51 -3.70
CA ALA A 8 -1.39 2.01 -4.29
C ALA A 8 -1.40 2.09 -5.82
N ALA A 9 -2.56 2.11 -6.48
CA ALA A 9 -2.67 2.28 -7.92
C ALA A 9 -2.08 3.62 -8.38
N ALA A 10 -2.23 4.69 -7.58
CA ALA A 10 -1.75 6.03 -7.92
C ALA A 10 -0.22 6.12 -8.00
N VAL A 11 0.48 5.26 -7.25
CA VAL A 11 1.95 5.25 -7.23
C VAL A 11 2.57 4.27 -8.23
N LEU A 12 1.79 3.40 -8.88
CA LEU A 12 2.32 2.42 -9.84
C LEU A 12 3.10 3.04 -11.02
N PRO A 13 2.79 4.24 -11.54
CA PRO A 13 3.63 4.90 -12.52
C PRO A 13 5.08 5.13 -12.04
N ALA A 14 5.31 5.23 -10.73
CA ALA A 14 6.63 5.32 -10.12
C ALA A 14 7.23 3.95 -9.76
N VAL A 15 6.54 2.84 -10.02
CA VAL A 15 6.99 1.47 -9.73
C VAL A 15 7.19 0.69 -11.04
N ARG A 16 8.30 -0.04 -11.13
CA ARG A 16 8.62 -0.94 -12.23
C ARG A 16 8.03 -2.31 -11.95
N ARG A 17 7.74 -3.05 -13.03
CA ARG A 17 7.32 -4.46 -12.94
C ARG A 17 8.35 -5.41 -12.33
N THR A 18 9.57 -4.95 -12.07
CA THR A 18 10.59 -5.68 -11.31
C THR A 18 10.43 -5.51 -9.78
N GLY A 19 9.42 -4.76 -9.31
CA GLY A 19 9.24 -4.43 -7.89
C GLY A 19 10.05 -3.21 -7.43
N ARG A 20 10.78 -2.55 -8.34
CA ARG A 20 11.62 -1.37 -8.05
C ARG A 20 10.87 -0.06 -8.16
N GLY A 21 11.28 0.95 -7.39
CA GLY A 21 10.95 2.34 -7.72
C GLY A 21 11.67 2.78 -9.00
N ARG A 22 11.10 3.75 -9.72
CA ARG A 22 11.76 4.40 -10.85
C ARG A 22 12.79 5.40 -10.32
N GLY A 23 13.97 5.42 -10.94
CA GLY A 23 15.06 6.28 -10.51
C GLY A 23 15.50 5.97 -9.08
N PRO A 24 15.56 6.97 -8.19
CA PRO A 24 15.99 6.78 -6.81
C PRO A 24 14.86 6.45 -5.82
N LEU A 25 13.60 6.42 -6.29
CA LEU A 25 12.43 6.19 -5.44
C LEU A 25 12.43 4.79 -4.82
N VAL A 26 11.81 4.68 -3.64
CA VAL A 26 11.69 3.45 -2.87
C VAL A 26 10.26 2.92 -3.00
N ALA A 27 10.08 1.79 -3.68
CA ALA A 27 8.75 1.25 -4.00
C ALA A 27 7.92 0.93 -2.75
N SER A 28 8.52 0.33 -1.71
CA SER A 28 7.80 0.04 -0.46
C SER A 28 7.33 1.30 0.24
N ALA A 29 8.13 2.37 0.25
CA ALA A 29 7.76 3.66 0.83
C ALA A 29 6.65 4.37 0.02
N LEU A 30 6.68 4.29 -1.32
CA LEU A 30 5.60 4.81 -2.16
C LEU A 30 4.27 4.10 -1.85
N VAL A 31 4.28 2.77 -1.86
CA VAL A 31 3.06 1.95 -1.67
C VAL A 31 2.54 2.10 -0.24
N LEU A 32 3.39 1.92 0.77
CA LEU A 32 2.95 2.01 2.17
C LEU A 32 2.68 3.46 2.60
N GLY A 33 3.33 4.44 1.98
CA GLY A 33 2.98 5.85 2.13
C GLY A 33 1.58 6.16 1.60
N SER A 34 1.17 5.55 0.48
CA SER A 34 -0.22 5.69 0.00
C SER A 34 -1.28 5.06 0.92
N PHE A 35 -0.87 4.33 1.95
CA PHE A 35 -1.76 3.76 2.98
C PHE A 35 -1.66 4.47 4.32
N ALA A 36 -0.58 5.23 4.55
CA ALA A 36 -0.30 5.86 5.83
C ALA A 36 -1.40 6.81 6.33
N PRO A 37 -2.06 7.63 5.47
CA PRO A 37 -3.13 8.52 5.93
C PRO A 37 -4.26 7.81 6.68
N ASP A 38 -4.62 6.61 6.23
CA ASP A 38 -5.70 5.80 6.80
C ASP A 38 -5.28 4.93 7.99
N ALA A 39 -3.99 4.87 8.34
CA ALA A 39 -3.50 3.91 9.32
C ALA A 39 -4.19 4.04 10.69
N PHE A 40 -4.53 5.26 11.11
CA PHE A 40 -5.24 5.49 12.37
C PHE A 40 -6.69 5.00 12.34
N TYR A 41 -7.36 4.98 11.19
CA TYR A 41 -8.70 4.41 11.10
C TYR A 41 -8.69 2.90 11.29
N PHE A 42 -7.68 2.21 10.76
CA PHE A 42 -7.50 0.77 11.00
C PHE A 42 -7.06 0.49 12.44
N LEU A 43 -6.18 1.34 12.99
CA LEU A 43 -5.72 1.19 14.38
C LEU A 43 -6.87 1.40 15.37
N ASP A 44 -7.78 2.34 15.09
CA ASP A 44 -8.96 2.60 15.92
C ASP A 44 -9.85 1.37 16.08
N ALA A 45 -9.98 0.55 15.03
CA ALA A 45 -10.72 -0.71 15.10
C ALA A 45 -10.12 -1.73 16.09
N VAL A 46 -8.85 -1.56 16.49
CA VAL A 46 -8.15 -2.48 17.40
C VAL A 46 -8.01 -1.90 18.80
N VAL A 47 -7.59 -0.63 18.93
CA VAL A 47 -7.27 -0.02 20.24
C VAL A 47 -8.29 1.02 20.69
N GLY A 48 -9.12 1.53 19.79
CA GLY A 48 -10.09 2.59 20.04
C GLY A 48 -9.47 3.95 20.39
N GLY A 49 -10.23 5.03 20.16
CA GLY A 49 -9.91 6.38 20.62
C GLY A 49 -8.83 7.10 19.80
N VAL A 50 -8.49 6.61 18.61
CA VAL A 50 -7.47 7.19 17.72
C VAL A 50 -8.03 7.64 16.37
N MET A 51 -9.32 7.44 16.09
CA MET A 51 -9.97 7.85 14.83
C MET A 51 -9.76 9.34 14.52
N ALA A 52 -9.76 10.21 15.53
CA ALA A 52 -9.58 11.66 15.35
C ALA A 52 -8.20 12.06 14.79
N TYR A 53 -7.18 11.20 14.92
CA TYR A 53 -5.87 11.46 14.31
C TYR A 53 -5.90 11.33 12.78
N GLY A 54 -6.93 10.71 12.21
CA GLY A 54 -7.11 10.61 10.76
C GLY A 54 -7.23 11.98 10.08
N ASP A 55 -7.90 12.95 10.69
CA ASP A 55 -7.97 14.31 10.11
C ASP A 55 -6.59 14.97 10.05
N PHE A 56 -5.73 14.69 11.04
CA PHE A 56 -4.38 15.22 11.06
C PHE A 56 -3.49 14.59 9.98
N THR A 57 -3.54 13.26 9.80
CA THR A 57 -2.78 12.57 8.75
C THR A 57 -3.22 12.96 7.34
N HIS A 58 -4.47 13.38 7.16
CA HIS A 58 -4.98 13.94 5.90
C HIS A 58 -4.63 15.41 5.66
N SER A 59 -4.00 16.08 6.63
CA SER A 59 -3.50 17.45 6.47
C SER A 59 -2.12 17.45 5.79
N LEU A 60 -1.77 18.56 5.10
CA LEU A 60 -0.45 18.68 4.49
C LEU A 60 0.69 18.56 5.52
N VAL A 61 0.48 19.05 6.74
CA VAL A 61 1.45 18.92 7.83
C VAL A 61 1.58 17.47 8.27
N GLY A 62 0.47 16.74 8.43
CA GLY A 62 0.49 15.30 8.74
C GLY A 62 1.22 14.49 7.68
N VAL A 63 0.92 14.76 6.40
CA VAL A 63 1.56 14.12 5.24
C VAL A 63 3.09 14.27 5.27
N VAL A 64 3.61 15.46 5.58
CA VAL A 64 5.08 15.69 5.60
C VAL A 64 5.74 15.29 6.93
N THR A 65 4.97 14.92 7.96
CA THR A 65 5.48 14.58 9.29
C THR A 65 5.08 13.16 9.72
N VAL A 66 3.88 12.99 10.27
CA VAL A 66 3.37 11.75 10.88
C VAL A 66 3.26 10.63 9.86
N ASP A 67 2.81 10.93 8.65
CA ASP A 67 2.68 9.92 7.60
C ASP A 67 4.02 9.32 7.19
N ALA A 68 5.09 10.11 7.16
CA ALA A 68 6.43 9.61 6.87
C ALA A 68 6.90 8.63 7.97
N LEU A 69 6.55 8.90 9.24
CA LEU A 69 6.83 8.02 10.37
C LEU A 69 5.96 6.75 10.33
N LEU A 70 4.67 6.88 10.06
CA LEU A 70 3.76 5.76 9.88
C LEU A 70 4.21 4.87 8.72
N THR A 71 4.65 5.46 7.61
CA THR A 71 5.23 4.73 6.48
C THR A 71 6.46 3.93 6.91
N ALA A 72 7.35 4.51 7.72
CA ALA A 72 8.49 3.78 8.27
C ALA A 72 8.06 2.59 9.15
N ALA A 73 7.06 2.78 10.00
CA ALA A 73 6.49 1.70 10.83
C ALA A 73 5.86 0.60 9.96
N LEU A 74 5.02 0.96 8.98
CA LEU A 74 4.41 0.03 8.03
C LEU A 74 5.47 -0.73 7.23
N VAL A 75 6.54 -0.06 6.79
CA VAL A 75 7.66 -0.71 6.08
C VAL A 75 8.39 -1.67 7.01
N ALA A 76 8.63 -1.30 8.27
CA ALA A 76 9.24 -2.20 9.25
C ALA A 76 8.37 -3.44 9.47
N CYS A 77 7.06 -3.27 9.69
CA CYS A 77 6.10 -4.38 9.78
C CYS A 77 6.12 -5.24 8.53
N TRP A 78 6.12 -4.63 7.34
CA TRP A 78 6.21 -5.36 6.07
C TRP A 78 7.49 -6.21 5.98
N LEU A 79 8.65 -5.64 6.37
CA LEU A 79 9.92 -6.37 6.35
C LEU A 79 9.96 -7.54 7.34
N LEU A 80 9.20 -7.48 8.43
CA LEU A 80 9.06 -8.58 9.39
C LEU A 80 8.09 -9.67 8.91
N LEU A 81 7.02 -9.27 8.21
CA LEU A 81 5.93 -10.15 7.81
C LEU A 81 6.08 -10.74 6.40
N ARG A 82 6.93 -10.15 5.56
CA ARG A 82 7.08 -10.53 4.13
C ARG A 82 7.36 -12.02 3.95
N GLU A 83 8.39 -12.56 4.60
CA GLU A 83 8.79 -13.97 4.44
C GLU A 83 7.71 -14.94 4.97
N PRO A 84 7.15 -14.75 6.18
CA PRO A 84 6.00 -15.53 6.64
C PRO A 84 4.80 -15.49 5.67
N LEU A 85 4.44 -14.31 5.15
CA LEU A 85 3.32 -14.16 4.21
C LEU A 85 3.60 -14.88 2.89
N VAL A 86 4.83 -14.83 2.39
CA VAL A 86 5.23 -15.59 1.20
C VAL A 86 5.18 -17.09 1.47
N ALA A 87 5.55 -17.56 2.66
CA ALA A 87 5.54 -18.99 3.01
C ALA A 87 4.13 -19.61 2.99
N LEU A 88 3.10 -18.80 3.24
CA LEU A 88 1.69 -19.22 3.17
C LEU A 88 1.24 -19.54 1.73
N LEU A 89 1.92 -18.99 0.71
CA LEU A 89 1.58 -19.27 -0.67
C LEU A 89 1.87 -20.72 -1.07
N PRO A 90 1.24 -21.23 -2.14
CA PRO A 90 1.60 -22.52 -2.74
C PRO A 90 3.08 -22.54 -3.12
N ARG A 91 3.79 -23.64 -2.81
CA ARG A 91 5.26 -23.78 -3.00
C ARG A 91 5.74 -23.34 -4.39
N GLY A 92 5.02 -23.70 -5.45
CA GLY A 92 5.36 -23.31 -6.82
C GLY A 92 5.30 -21.81 -7.13
N ARG A 93 4.68 -20.99 -6.26
CA ARG A 93 4.59 -19.52 -6.40
C ARG A 93 5.55 -18.76 -5.49
N GLN A 94 6.06 -19.40 -4.44
CA GLN A 94 6.86 -18.74 -3.39
C GLN A 94 8.09 -18.02 -3.96
N ALA A 95 8.92 -18.72 -4.74
CA ALA A 95 10.15 -18.13 -5.30
C ALA A 95 9.86 -16.92 -6.20
N ARG A 96 8.80 -17.02 -7.02
CA ARG A 96 8.38 -15.96 -7.94
C ARG A 96 7.89 -14.72 -7.19
N VAL A 97 7.02 -14.93 -6.19
CA VAL A 97 6.49 -13.82 -5.39
C VAL A 97 7.60 -13.21 -4.55
N HIS A 98 8.41 -14.04 -3.86
CA HIS A 98 9.56 -13.59 -3.09
C HIS A 98 10.50 -12.69 -3.91
N GLY A 99 10.88 -13.13 -5.12
CA GLY A 99 11.74 -12.35 -6.00
C GLY A 99 11.16 -10.99 -6.39
N PHE A 100 9.83 -10.92 -6.56
CA PHE A 100 9.15 -9.65 -6.83
C PHE A 100 9.09 -8.74 -5.59
N VAL A 101 8.66 -9.28 -4.43
CA VAL A 101 8.46 -8.48 -3.21
C VAL A 101 9.76 -8.06 -2.51
N ARG A 102 10.83 -8.82 -2.70
CA ARG A 102 12.17 -8.45 -2.24
C ARG A 102 12.77 -7.32 -3.10
N GLY A 103 12.37 -7.24 -4.37
CA GLY A 103 13.12 -6.50 -5.39
C GLY A 103 14.50 -7.11 -5.61
N GLU A 104 15.42 -6.39 -6.28
CA GLU A 104 16.85 -6.80 -6.23
C GLU A 104 17.52 -6.10 -5.06
N ALA A 105 18.50 -6.78 -4.47
CA ALA A 105 19.36 -6.26 -3.41
C ALA A 105 19.76 -4.81 -3.72
N TRP A 106 19.27 -3.89 -2.91
CA TRP A 106 19.62 -2.48 -3.01
C TRP A 106 21.10 -2.39 -2.67
N ARG A 107 21.93 -2.18 -3.70
CA ARG A 107 23.39 -2.28 -3.62
C ARG A 107 23.90 -1.43 -2.45
N ARG A 108 24.89 -1.99 -1.73
CA ARG A 108 25.77 -1.35 -0.73
C ARG A 108 26.38 0.01 -1.14
N GLU A 109 26.15 0.44 -2.39
CA GLU A 109 26.75 1.60 -3.05
C GLU A 109 26.06 2.94 -2.71
N ARG A 110 24.88 2.95 -2.08
CA ARG A 110 24.22 4.22 -1.70
C ARG A 110 24.63 4.68 -0.29
N ARG A 111 24.98 5.96 -0.18
CA ARG A 111 25.21 6.62 1.12
C ARG A 111 23.93 6.55 1.97
N PRO A 112 24.00 6.16 3.25
CA PRO A 112 22.83 6.03 4.13
C PRO A 112 21.91 7.26 4.16
N ALA A 113 22.49 8.46 4.18
CA ALA A 113 21.73 9.72 4.17
C ALA A 113 20.85 9.88 2.91
N ALA A 114 21.37 9.49 1.74
CA ALA A 114 20.60 9.55 0.50
C ALA A 114 19.43 8.56 0.52
N LEU A 115 19.60 7.39 1.15
CA LEU A 115 18.52 6.42 1.31
C LEU A 115 17.40 6.98 2.17
N VAL A 116 17.73 7.59 3.32
CA VAL A 116 16.74 8.22 4.21
C VAL A 116 15.99 9.33 3.48
N GLY A 117 16.71 10.19 2.75
CA GLY A 117 16.09 11.25 1.95
C GLY A 117 15.13 10.72 0.88
N TRP A 118 15.55 9.72 0.10
CA TRP A 118 14.68 9.13 -0.93
C TRP A 118 13.54 8.31 -0.36
N PHE A 119 13.71 7.69 0.81
CA PHE A 119 12.63 7.05 1.55
C PHE A 119 11.58 8.09 1.94
N TYR A 120 12.00 9.18 2.57
CA TYR A 120 11.11 10.27 2.99
C TYR A 120 10.34 10.86 1.80
N VAL A 121 11.03 11.21 0.71
CA VAL A 121 10.40 11.72 -0.52
C VAL A 121 9.39 10.73 -1.08
N SER A 122 9.71 9.44 -1.07
CA SER A 122 8.81 8.38 -1.55
C SER A 122 7.57 8.22 -0.66
N ALA A 123 7.75 8.28 0.67
CA ALA A 123 6.66 8.20 1.64
C ALA A 123 5.69 9.38 1.48
N VAL A 124 6.22 10.61 1.49
CA VAL A 124 5.45 11.84 1.30
C VAL A 124 4.74 11.83 -0.05
N ALA A 125 5.42 11.42 -1.13
CA ALA A 125 4.78 11.32 -2.45
C ALA A 125 3.62 10.31 -2.44
N GLY A 126 3.78 9.16 -1.77
CA GLY A 126 2.71 8.18 -1.58
C GLY A 126 1.49 8.79 -0.86
N SER A 127 1.70 9.40 0.30
CA SER A 127 0.65 10.06 1.07
C SER A 127 -0.04 11.20 0.29
N LEU A 128 0.72 12.01 -0.45
CA LEU A 128 0.15 13.06 -1.29
C LEU A 128 -0.74 12.49 -2.38
N THR A 129 -0.40 11.34 -2.97
CA THR A 129 -1.29 10.70 -3.95
C THR A 129 -2.59 10.22 -3.32
N HIS A 130 -2.54 9.77 -2.06
CA HIS A 130 -3.72 9.38 -1.30
C HIS A 130 -4.62 10.59 -1.01
N VAL A 131 -4.10 11.59 -0.30
CA VAL A 131 -4.86 12.79 0.10
C VAL A 131 -5.36 13.57 -1.13
N GLY A 132 -4.56 13.61 -2.20
CA GLY A 132 -4.95 14.23 -3.46
C GLY A 132 -6.14 13.52 -4.11
N TRP A 133 -6.21 12.19 -4.05
CA TRP A 133 -7.36 11.43 -4.54
C TRP A 133 -8.59 11.64 -3.63
N ASP A 134 -8.38 11.55 -2.32
CA ASP A 134 -9.42 11.71 -1.32
C ASP A 134 -10.10 13.07 -1.37
N SER A 135 -9.35 14.09 -1.79
CA SER A 135 -9.86 15.44 -2.00
C SER A 135 -11.07 15.51 -2.94
N PHE A 136 -11.22 14.55 -3.87
CA PHE A 136 -12.31 14.52 -4.85
C PHE A 136 -13.36 13.42 -4.60
N THR A 137 -13.14 12.57 -3.60
CA THR A 137 -13.96 11.37 -3.38
C THR A 137 -14.63 11.33 -2.01
N HIS A 138 -14.47 12.40 -1.22
CA HIS A 138 -15.08 12.52 0.09
C HIS A 138 -15.79 13.87 0.27
N MET A 139 -16.77 13.86 1.17
CA MET A 139 -17.47 15.06 1.64
C MET A 139 -16.49 16.02 2.34
N ASP A 140 -16.79 17.31 2.28
CA ASP A 140 -16.07 18.37 2.98
C ASP A 140 -14.55 18.36 2.76
N ARG A 141 -14.13 18.07 1.52
CA ARG A 141 -12.73 18.12 1.09
C ARG A 141 -12.53 19.21 0.03
N TYR A 142 -11.27 19.52 -0.23
CA TYR A 142 -10.88 20.57 -1.18
C TYR A 142 -11.60 20.45 -2.55
N GLY A 143 -11.69 19.23 -3.12
CA GLY A 143 -12.34 19.02 -4.41
C GLY A 143 -13.85 19.23 -4.37
N THR A 144 -14.54 18.74 -3.34
CA THR A 144 -16.00 18.97 -3.17
C THR A 144 -16.35 20.42 -2.86
N HIS A 145 -15.44 21.18 -2.23
CA HIS A 145 -15.58 22.63 -2.04
C HIS A 145 -15.32 23.42 -3.33
N THR A 146 -14.37 22.97 -4.15
CA THR A 146 -13.99 23.65 -5.39
C THR A 146 -14.94 23.35 -6.54
N PHE A 147 -15.48 22.13 -6.59
CA PHE A 147 -16.38 21.64 -7.63
C PHE A 147 -17.71 21.18 -7.00
N PRO A 148 -18.69 22.09 -6.80
CA PRO A 148 -19.96 21.76 -6.14
C PRO A 148 -20.75 20.64 -6.81
N ALA A 149 -20.54 20.41 -8.12
CA ALA A 149 -21.12 19.29 -8.86
C ALA A 149 -20.75 17.91 -8.28
N LEU A 150 -19.61 17.79 -7.58
CA LEU A 150 -19.21 16.56 -6.89
C LEU A 150 -20.13 16.23 -5.71
N SER A 151 -20.71 17.25 -5.09
CA SER A 151 -21.67 17.10 -3.97
C SER A 151 -23.11 16.97 -4.46
N ALA A 152 -23.38 17.11 -5.76
CA ALA A 152 -24.70 16.92 -6.33
C ALA A 152 -25.11 15.44 -6.29
N TYR A 153 -26.37 15.20 -5.92
CA TYR A 153 -26.95 13.87 -5.85
C TYR A 153 -27.38 13.39 -7.24
N TYR A 154 -27.02 12.13 -7.55
CA TYR A 154 -27.46 11.43 -8.75
C TYR A 154 -28.09 10.10 -8.33
N GLY A 155 -29.38 10.14 -7.99
CA GLY A 155 -30.06 9.01 -7.36
C GLY A 155 -29.74 8.95 -5.86
N PRO A 156 -29.38 7.78 -5.30
CA PRO A 156 -29.26 7.60 -3.85
C PRO A 156 -27.98 8.20 -3.24
N LEU A 157 -26.97 8.55 -4.06
CA LEU A 157 -25.66 8.98 -3.58
C LEU A 157 -25.19 10.26 -4.30
N PRO A 158 -24.29 11.05 -3.68
CA PRO A 158 -23.62 12.15 -4.34
C PRO A 158 -22.54 11.67 -5.32
N LEU A 159 -22.20 12.50 -6.30
CA LEU A 159 -21.23 12.16 -7.35
C LEU A 159 -19.87 11.74 -6.79
N TYR A 160 -19.38 12.38 -5.72
CA TYR A 160 -18.12 12.00 -5.08
C TYR A 160 -18.11 10.54 -4.61
N SER A 161 -19.24 9.99 -4.16
CA SER A 161 -19.35 8.58 -3.74
C SER A 161 -19.24 7.62 -4.93
N TYR A 162 -19.84 7.98 -6.07
CA TYR A 162 -19.65 7.20 -7.30
C TYR A 162 -18.20 7.22 -7.77
N LEU A 163 -17.55 8.38 -7.70
CA LEU A 163 -16.11 8.48 -8.00
C LEU A 163 -15.30 7.64 -7.01
N GLN A 164 -15.63 7.68 -5.73
CA GLN A 164 -14.97 6.92 -4.68
C GLN A 164 -15.00 5.41 -4.96
N TYR A 165 -16.18 4.84 -5.14
CA TYR A 165 -16.35 3.40 -5.40
C TYR A 165 -15.88 2.99 -6.79
N GLY A 166 -16.24 3.75 -7.83
CA GLY A 166 -15.89 3.44 -9.21
C GLY A 166 -14.38 3.49 -9.44
N SER A 167 -13.71 4.54 -8.95
CA SER A 167 -12.26 4.67 -9.09
C SER A 167 -11.51 3.63 -8.26
N SER A 168 -12.03 3.22 -7.10
CA SER A 168 -11.51 2.10 -6.30
C SER A 168 -11.62 0.76 -7.03
N ALA A 169 -12.74 0.48 -7.70
CA ALA A 169 -12.91 -0.74 -8.50
C ALA A 169 -11.90 -0.77 -9.68
N VAL A 170 -11.74 0.36 -10.38
CA VAL A 170 -10.74 0.49 -11.45
C VAL A 170 -9.32 0.30 -10.90
N ALA A 171 -9.01 0.90 -9.75
CA ALA A 171 -7.72 0.78 -9.08
C ALA A 171 -7.40 -0.69 -8.73
N ALA A 172 -8.37 -1.43 -8.20
CA ALA A 172 -8.22 -2.85 -7.89
C ALA A 172 -7.88 -3.68 -9.14
N VAL A 173 -8.55 -3.42 -10.28
CA VAL A 173 -8.24 -4.07 -11.57
C VAL A 173 -6.82 -3.71 -12.03
N VAL A 174 -6.43 -2.44 -11.93
CA VAL A 174 -5.09 -1.97 -12.30
C VAL A 174 -4.01 -2.63 -11.43
N LEU A 175 -4.22 -2.74 -10.12
CA LEU A 175 -3.32 -3.41 -9.18
C LEU A 175 -3.18 -4.90 -9.48
N ALA A 176 -4.30 -5.58 -9.75
CA ALA A 176 -4.31 -6.99 -10.14
C ALA A 176 -3.54 -7.19 -11.45
N TRP A 177 -3.82 -6.37 -12.48
CA TRP A 177 -3.12 -6.43 -13.75
C TRP A 177 -1.62 -6.14 -13.62
N PHE A 178 -1.24 -5.11 -12.86
CA PHE A 178 0.16 -4.78 -12.61
C PHE A 178 0.88 -5.94 -11.92
N THR A 179 0.29 -6.49 -10.86
CA THR A 179 0.87 -7.60 -10.09
C THR A 179 1.01 -8.85 -10.94
N VAL A 180 -0.04 -9.25 -11.69
CA VAL A 180 0.02 -10.42 -12.57
C VAL A 180 1.06 -10.22 -13.68
N SER A 181 1.09 -9.05 -14.32
CA SER A 181 2.04 -8.75 -15.39
C SER A 181 3.48 -8.66 -14.88
N ALA A 182 3.70 -8.23 -13.63
CA ALA A 182 5.00 -8.24 -12.98
C ALA A 182 5.46 -9.66 -12.65
N LEU A 183 4.61 -10.46 -12.00
CA LEU A 183 4.92 -11.84 -11.64
C LEU A 183 5.18 -12.73 -12.87
N ARG A 184 4.48 -12.50 -14.00
CA ARG A 184 4.75 -13.21 -15.26
C ARG A 184 6.14 -12.94 -15.84
N ARG A 185 6.78 -11.81 -15.50
CA ARG A 185 8.13 -11.45 -15.95
C ARG A 185 9.24 -12.06 -15.09
N VAL A 186 8.90 -12.56 -13.90
CA VAL A 186 9.86 -13.24 -13.03
C VAL A 186 10.04 -14.69 -13.50
N PRO A 187 11.27 -15.12 -13.88
CA PRO A 187 11.52 -16.44 -14.42
C PRO A 187 10.97 -17.55 -13.52
N ALA A 188 10.32 -18.56 -14.13
CA ALA A 188 9.91 -19.76 -13.43
C ALA A 188 11.13 -20.65 -13.12
N GLY A 189 11.11 -21.40 -12.01
CA GLY A 189 12.03 -22.53 -11.81
C GLY A 189 13.16 -22.33 -10.79
N ARG A 190 13.20 -21.23 -10.03
CA ARG A 190 14.08 -21.18 -8.85
C ARG A 190 13.36 -21.77 -7.62
N PRO A 191 14.03 -22.59 -6.80
CA PRO A 191 13.49 -23.01 -5.51
C PRO A 191 13.23 -21.79 -4.62
N ALA A 192 12.30 -21.93 -3.67
CA ALA A 192 12.07 -20.88 -2.67
C ALA A 192 13.40 -20.62 -1.92
N PRO A 193 13.82 -19.35 -1.77
CA PRO A 193 15.06 -19.03 -1.08
C PRO A 193 14.98 -19.44 0.40
N ALA A 194 16.14 -19.72 1.01
CA ALA A 194 16.26 -20.22 2.38
C ALA A 194 15.66 -19.28 3.45
N GLU A 195 15.45 -18.00 3.11
CA GLU A 195 14.82 -16.99 3.97
C GLU A 195 13.31 -17.20 4.13
N VAL A 196 12.66 -17.91 3.22
CA VAL A 196 11.22 -18.23 3.31
C VAL A 196 11.04 -19.43 4.25
N PRO A 197 10.34 -19.27 5.40
CA PRO A 197 10.19 -20.36 6.35
C PRO A 197 9.41 -21.53 5.76
N VAL A 198 9.80 -22.75 6.12
CA VAL A 198 9.09 -23.98 5.72
C VAL A 198 7.97 -24.23 6.72
N LEU A 199 6.77 -23.73 6.42
CA LEU A 199 5.60 -23.97 7.25
C LEU A 199 5.07 -25.40 7.12
N SER A 200 4.82 -26.03 8.27
CA SER A 200 4.08 -27.27 8.43
C SER A 200 2.61 -27.11 7.99
N ARG A 201 1.90 -28.23 7.83
CA ARG A 201 0.47 -28.20 7.53
C ARG A 201 -0.34 -27.55 8.65
N ALA A 202 0.02 -27.80 9.91
CA ALA A 202 -0.66 -27.24 11.07
C ALA A 202 -0.53 -25.71 11.11
N GLU A 203 0.65 -25.16 10.85
CA GLU A 203 0.86 -23.70 10.81
C GLU A 203 0.10 -23.04 9.66
N ARG A 204 0.00 -23.69 8.50
CA ARG A 204 -0.81 -23.19 7.37
C ARG A 204 -2.29 -23.14 7.71
N TRP A 205 -2.81 -24.19 8.36
CA TRP A 205 -4.21 -24.23 8.79
C TRP A 205 -4.48 -23.27 9.94
N GLY A 206 -3.55 -23.11 10.88
CA GLY A 206 -3.63 -22.13 11.95
C GLY A 206 -3.66 -20.70 11.42
N ALA A 207 -2.80 -20.37 10.45
CA ALA A 207 -2.84 -19.08 9.78
C ALA A 207 -4.15 -18.87 9.00
N ALA A 208 -4.63 -19.88 8.27
CA ALA A 208 -5.92 -19.80 7.57
C ALA A 208 -7.10 -19.60 8.53
N GLY A 209 -7.09 -20.28 9.68
CA GLY A 209 -8.07 -20.10 10.75
C GLY A 209 -8.02 -18.69 11.34
N LEU A 210 -6.82 -18.15 11.59
CA LEU A 210 -6.65 -16.78 12.07
C LEU A 210 -7.19 -15.75 11.07
N PHE A 211 -6.91 -15.91 9.77
CA PHE A 211 -7.46 -15.03 8.73
C PHE A 211 -8.99 -15.14 8.61
N ALA A 212 -9.57 -16.31 8.87
CA ALA A 212 -11.03 -16.49 8.83
C ALA A 212 -11.72 -15.90 10.07
N VAL A 213 -11.05 -15.83 11.22
CA VAL A 213 -11.59 -15.25 12.47
C VAL A 213 -11.42 -13.72 12.50
N CYS A 214 -10.35 -13.20 11.91
CA CYS A 214 -10.05 -11.76 11.88
C CYS A 214 -10.54 -11.05 10.60
N GLY A 215 -11.11 -11.76 9.64
CA GLY A 215 -11.52 -11.26 8.32
C GLY A 215 -13.01 -11.01 8.19
#